data_AF-A0A7Y7U5P8-F1
#
_entry.id   AF-A0A7Y7U5P8-F1
#
_cell.length_a   1.000
_cell.length_b   1.000
_cell.length_c   1.000
_cell.angle_alpha   90.00
_cell.angle_beta   90.00
_cell.angle_gamma   90.00
#
_symmetry.space_group_name_H-M   'P 1'
#
loop_
_entity.id
_entity.type
_entity.pdbx_description
1 polymer ?
#
loop_
_entity_poly.entity_id
_entity_poly.type
_entity_poly.pdbx_seq_one_letter_code
_entity_poly.pdbx_strand_id
1 'polypeptide(L)' 'MKPTAQRITDRYPHLRDGAERRQMLVRNAVASAQIEGIQPDEARLRVVVQQVTPEVKGL' A
#
# COMPACT_ATOMS: atom_id res chain seq x y z
N MET A 1 15.86 6.94 -5.44
CA MET A 1 15.15 5.96 -4.58
C MET A 1 14.25 5.07 -5.43
N LYS A 2 14.78 4.06 -6.15
CA LYS A 2 13.99 3.27 -7.13
C LYS A 2 14.19 1.74 -7.20
N PRO A 3 15.16 1.07 -6.54
CA PRO A 3 15.28 -0.39 -6.69
C PRO A 3 14.33 -1.21 -5.79
N THR A 4 13.92 -0.68 -4.62
CA THR A 4 13.18 -1.48 -3.62
C THR A 4 11.75 -1.75 -4.04
N ALA A 5 11.04 -0.76 -4.57
CA ALA A 5 9.65 -0.92 -5.00
C ALA A 5 9.53 -1.91 -6.17
N GLN A 6 10.43 -1.82 -7.17
CA GLN A 6 10.46 -2.72 -8.33
C GLN A 6 10.73 -4.17 -7.91
N ARG A 7 11.73 -4.40 -7.04
CA ARG A 7 12.03 -5.74 -6.50
C ARG A 7 10.85 -6.36 -5.76
N ILE A 8 10.06 -5.56 -5.04
CA ILE A 8 8.86 -6.05 -4.34
C ILE A 8 7.79 -6.45 -5.34
N THR A 9 7.51 -5.63 -6.36
CA THR A 9 6.50 -5.95 -7.39
C THR A 9 6.91 -7.11 -8.31
N ASP A 10 8.21 -7.33 -8.49
CA ASP A 10 8.73 -8.50 -9.23
C ASP A 10 8.61 -9.79 -8.42
N ARG A 11 8.84 -9.71 -7.10
CA ARG A 11 8.67 -10.86 -6.18
C ARG A 11 7.20 -11.20 -5.92
N TYR A 12 6.32 -10.20 -5.99
CA TYR A 12 4.88 -10.34 -5.74
C TYR A 12 4.10 -9.75 -6.92
N PRO A 13 3.93 -10.52 -8.01
CA PRO A 13 3.35 -10.03 -9.27
C PRO A 13 1.92 -9.51 -9.14
N HIS A 14 1.17 -10.03 -8.16
CA HIS A 14 -0.18 -9.60 -7.84
C HIS A 14 -0.22 -8.13 -7.35
N LEU A 15 0.86 -7.64 -6.73
CA LEU A 15 1.01 -6.23 -6.33
C LEU A 15 1.33 -5.27 -7.50
N ARG A 16 1.43 -5.76 -8.74
CA ARG A 16 1.53 -4.87 -9.92
C ARG A 16 0.25 -4.09 -10.12
N ASP A 17 -0.89 -4.65 -9.72
CA ASP A 17 -2.15 -3.93 -9.75
C ASP A 17 -2.16 -2.84 -8.66
N GLY A 18 -2.55 -1.63 -9.07
CA GLY A 18 -2.70 -0.50 -8.16
C GLY A 18 -3.70 -0.79 -7.03
N ALA A 19 -4.79 -1.52 -7.31
CA ALA A 19 -5.81 -1.84 -6.32
C ALA A 19 -5.30 -2.79 -5.23
N GLU A 20 -4.66 -3.90 -5.61
CA GLU A 20 -4.13 -4.88 -4.64
C GLU A 20 -2.98 -4.30 -3.82
N ARG A 21 -2.09 -3.53 -4.46
CA ARG A 21 -1.02 -2.82 -3.75
C ARG A 21 -1.57 -1.82 -2.73
N ARG A 22 -2.61 -1.07 -3.08
CA ARG A 22 -3.28 -0.14 -2.14
C ARG A 22 -3.88 -0.89 -0.95
N GLN A 23 -4.56 -2.01 -1.19
CA GLN A 23 -5.12 -2.83 -0.11
C GLN A 23 -4.04 -3.37 0.83
N MET A 24 -2.91 -3.84 0.30
CA MET A 24 -1.78 -4.29 1.11
C MET A 24 -1.22 -3.16 1.99
N LEU A 25 -1.03 -1.96 1.43
CA LEU A 25 -0.52 -0.80 2.19
C LEU A 25 -1.46 -0.42 3.35
N VAL A 26 -2.77 -0.45 3.12
CA VAL A 26 -3.77 -0.19 4.18
C VAL A 26 -3.68 -1.27 5.27
N ARG A 27 -3.62 -2.55 4.89
CA ARG A 27 -3.47 -3.65 5.87
C ARG A 27 -2.19 -3.52 6.71
N ASN A 28 -1.07 -3.17 6.07
CA ASN A 28 0.20 -2.97 6.78
C ASN A 28 0.11 -1.79 7.76
N ALA A 29 -0.47 -0.65 7.32
CA ALA A 29 -0.63 0.51 8.19
C ALA A 29 -1.54 0.23 9.39
N VAL A 30 -2.65 -0.51 9.19
CA VAL A 30 -3.56 -0.93 10.26
C VAL A 30 -2.84 -1.86 11.25
N ALA A 31 -2.11 -2.86 10.76
CA ALA A 31 -1.37 -3.80 11.61
C ALA A 31 -0.29 -3.09 12.42
N SER A 32 0.48 -2.17 11.81
CA SER A 32 1.47 -1.35 12.51
C SER A 32 0.83 -0.49 13.60
N ALA A 33 -0.28 0.20 13.30
CA ALA A 33 -1.00 1.01 14.28
C ALA A 33 -1.49 0.17 15.47
N GLN A 34 -2.02 -1.03 15.22
CA GLN A 34 -2.47 -1.94 16.28
C GLN A 34 -1.34 -2.41 17.19
N ILE A 35 -0.16 -2.72 16.62
CA ILE A 35 1.04 -3.08 17.41
C ILE A 35 1.45 -1.91 18.32
N GLU A 36 1.30 -0.68 17.84
CA GLU A 36 1.60 0.54 18.59
C GLU A 36 0.48 0.97 19.57
N GLY A 37 -0.63 0.23 19.64
CA GLY A 37 -1.78 0.57 20.48
C GLY A 37 -2.58 1.78 19.98
N ILE A 38 -2.37 2.19 18.73
CA ILE A 38 -3.11 3.25 18.05
C ILE A 38 -4.38 2.64 17.45
N GLN A 39 -5.49 3.36 17.52
CA GLN A 39 -6.74 2.96 16.85
C GLN A 39 -6.79 3.59 15.44
N PRO A 40 -6.46 2.86 14.37
CA PRO A 40 -6.42 3.43 13.03
C PRO A 40 -7.82 3.64 12.46
N ASP A 41 -8.03 4.77 11.78
CA ASP A 41 -9.18 4.97 10.89
C ASP A 41 -8.86 4.37 9.51
N GLU A 42 -9.35 3.15 9.29
CA GLU A 42 -9.12 2.43 8.04
C GLU A 42 -9.72 3.15 6.82
N ALA A 43 -10.86 3.83 6.97
CA ALA A 43 -11.50 4.55 5.87
C ALA A 43 -10.63 5.74 5.44
N ARG A 44 -10.10 6.49 6.42
CA ARG A 44 -9.15 7.57 6.16
C ARG A 44 -7.85 7.06 5.55
N LEU A 45 -7.32 5.93 6.02
CA LEU A 45 -6.12 5.31 5.46
C LEU A 45 -6.32 4.90 3.99
N ARG A 46 -7.48 4.34 3.63
CA ARG A 46 -7.81 4.01 2.23
C ARG A 46 -7.78 5.24 1.33
N VAL A 47 -8.38 6.35 1.77
CA VAL A 47 -8.39 7.61 1.01
C VAL A 47 -6.97 8.16 0.84
N VAL A 48 -6.18 8.22 1.91
CA VAL A 48 -4.80 8.70 1.85
C VAL A 48 -3.97 7.83 0.91
N VAL A 49 -4.03 6.51 1.05
CA VAL A 49 -3.30 5.57 0.20
C VAL A 49 -3.68 5.74 -1.28
N GLN A 50 -4.97 5.91 -1.60
CA GLN A 50 -5.40 6.21 -2.97
C GLN A 50 -4.80 7.50 -3.53
N GLN A 51 -4.64 8.55 -2.71
CA GLN A 51 -4.04 9.82 -3.13
C GLN A 51 -2.52 9.73 -3.33
N VAL A 52 -1.80 9.00 -2.49
CA VAL A 52 -0.32 8.88 -2.57
C VAL A 52 0.17 7.75 -3.46
N THR A 53 -0.69 6.80 -3.81
CA THR A 53 -0.39 5.77 -4.82
C THR A 53 -1.32 5.89 -6.02
N PRO A 54 -1.11 6.91 -6.87
CA PRO A 54 -1.78 6.99 -8.15
C PRO A 54 -1.49 5.73 -8.95
N GLU A 55 -2.48 5.26 -9.70
CA GLU A 55 -2.29 4.16 -10.64
C GLU A 55 -1.12 4.52 -11.56
N VAL A 56 -0.07 3.72 -11.51
CA VAL A 56 0.98 3.79 -12.52
C VAL A 56 0.34 3.22 -13.79
N LYS A 57 -0.37 4.07 -14.54
CA LYS A 57 -0.75 3.75 -15.91
C LYS A 57 0.53 3.64 -16.72
N GLY A 58 0.88 2.40 -17.09
CA GLY A 58 1.95 2.12 -18.04
C GLY A 58 3.30 1.82 -17.40
N LEU A 59 3.57 0.54 -17.24
CA LEU A 59 4.83 -0.07 -17.68
C LEU A 59 4.46 -1.17 -18.67
#